data_AF-A0A921MSB8-F1
#
_entry.id   AF-A0A921MSB8-F1
#
_cell.length_a   1.000
_cell.length_b   1.000
_cell.length_c   1.000
_cell.angle_alpha   90.00
_cell.angle_beta   90.00
_cell.angle_gamma   90.00
#
_symmetry.space_group_name_H-M   'P 1'
#
loop_
_entity.id
_entity.type
_entity.pdbx_description
1 polymer ?
#
loop_
_entity_poly.entity_id
_entity_poly.type
_entity_poly.pdbx_seq_one_letter_code
_entity_poly.pdbx_strand_id
1 'polypeptide(L)'
;MDSSESKSTVKLPEPSLRRLPWYLAYIKLLQTKGEEYVSSTQIAKEIGVDSSKIAKDLSFINISGKTRVGYEINSLVAVLEEFLGFTSMHKAFIFGVGNLGAALMQDSGLSQYGLEVVAGFDVKPELVGTFVNHIPIYHLSQFPQKQKELGVKIGILTVPIDKAQSVTEEMIAGGIKAIWNFTPYRIRVPKHIVIQNTSIYAHLAVMFNRLNNIK
;
A
#
# COMPACT_ATOMS: atom_id res chain seq x y z
N MET A 1 14.75 2.05 -42.63
CA MET A 1 13.41 1.88 -42.06
C MET A 1 13.51 0.80 -41.01
N ASP A 2 13.65 1.17 -39.74
CA ASP A 2 12.81 0.59 -38.69
C ASP A 2 12.88 1.52 -37.48
N SER A 3 11.84 2.33 -37.35
CA SER A 3 11.62 3.27 -36.25
C SER A 3 10.99 2.49 -35.10
N SER A 4 11.83 1.94 -34.23
CA SER A 4 11.38 1.43 -32.93
C SER A 4 11.05 2.62 -32.03
N GLU A 5 9.80 3.10 -32.11
CA GLU A 5 9.23 4.05 -31.17
C GLU A 5 9.42 3.51 -29.76
N SER A 6 10.24 4.21 -28.97
CA SER A 6 10.29 4.02 -27.53
C SER A 6 8.89 4.30 -26.99
N LYS A 7 8.18 3.27 -26.53
CA LYS A 7 6.99 3.46 -25.68
C LYS A 7 7.43 4.31 -24.51
N SER A 8 7.08 5.59 -24.54
CA SER A 8 7.28 6.48 -23.42
C SER A 8 6.49 5.90 -22.25
N THR A 9 7.20 5.34 -21.29
CA THR A 9 6.60 4.85 -20.05
C THR A 9 6.12 6.09 -19.29
N VAL A 10 4.92 6.56 -19.60
CA VAL A 10 4.29 7.66 -18.89
C VAL A 10 4.17 7.24 -17.44
N LYS A 11 5.07 7.76 -16.60
CA LYS A 11 5.09 7.47 -15.17
C LYS A 11 3.85 8.13 -14.57
N LEU A 12 2.89 7.32 -14.13
CA LEU A 12 1.67 7.83 -13.50
C LEU A 12 2.06 8.77 -12.34
N PRO A 13 1.50 9.99 -12.26
CA PRO A 13 1.75 10.88 -11.15
C PRO A 13 1.34 10.22 -9.82
N GLU A 14 2.18 10.34 -8.80
CA GLU A 14 1.91 9.78 -7.47
C GLU A 14 0.53 10.21 -6.89
N PRO A 15 0.07 11.47 -7.04
CA PRO A 15 -1.27 11.83 -6.58
C PRO A 15 -2.39 11.04 -7.27
N SER A 16 -2.22 10.70 -8.55
CA SER A 16 -3.16 9.86 -9.28
C SER A 16 -3.12 8.43 -8.76
N LEU A 17 -1.92 7.85 -8.61
CA LEU A 17 -1.74 6.50 -8.05
C LEU A 17 -2.39 6.38 -6.66
N ARG A 18 -2.28 7.41 -5.81
CA ARG A 18 -2.88 7.44 -4.47
C ARG A 18 -4.41 7.51 -4.47
N ARG A 19 -5.05 7.97 -5.55
CA ARG A 19 -6.51 8.05 -5.68
C ARG A 19 -7.12 6.75 -6.23
N LEU A 20 -6.41 6.04 -7.11
CA LEU A 20 -6.92 4.83 -7.76
C LEU A 20 -7.47 3.76 -6.79
N PRO A 21 -6.85 3.48 -5.62
CA PRO A 21 -7.43 2.54 -4.66
C PRO A 21 -8.83 2.93 -4.15
N TRP A 22 -9.12 4.23 -4.07
CA TRP A 22 -10.42 4.74 -3.61
C TRP A 22 -11.48 4.51 -4.69
N TYR A 23 -11.09 4.69 -5.95
CA TYR A 23 -11.96 4.35 -7.08
C TYR A 23 -12.26 2.86 -7.06
N LEU A 24 -11.23 2.01 -6.95
CA LEU A 24 -11.39 0.56 -6.89
C LEU A 24 -12.33 0.12 -5.76
N ALA A 25 -12.18 0.67 -4.55
CA ALA A 25 -13.04 0.34 -3.42
C ALA A 25 -14.52 0.65 -3.69
N TYR A 26 -14.82 1.83 -4.26
CA TYR A 26 -16.18 2.19 -4.63
C TYR A 26 -16.74 1.32 -5.76
N ILE A 27 -15.94 1.05 -6.78
CA ILE A 27 -16.37 0.24 -7.92
C ILE A 27 -16.65 -1.21 -7.48
N LYS A 28 -15.83 -1.79 -6.59
CA LYS A 28 -16.11 -3.08 -5.95
C LYS A 28 -17.41 -3.06 -5.15
N LEU A 29 -17.72 -1.97 -4.46
CA LEU A 29 -19.02 -1.81 -3.78
C LEU A 29 -20.20 -1.79 -4.76
N LEU A 30 -20.05 -1.20 -5.95
CA LEU A 30 -21.08 -1.25 -6.99
C LEU A 30 -21.21 -2.67 -7.57
N GLN A 31 -20.08 -3.35 -7.76
CA GLN A 31 -20.03 -4.75 -8.21
C GLN A 31 -20.81 -5.67 -7.26
N THR A 32 -20.65 -5.52 -5.94
CA THR A 32 -21.41 -6.33 -4.95
C THR A 32 -22.91 -6.01 -4.93
N LYS A 33 -23.31 -4.84 -5.43
CA LYS A 33 -24.72 -4.46 -5.61
C LYS A 33 -25.31 -4.93 -6.93
N GLY A 34 -24.52 -5.56 -7.81
CA GLY A 34 -24.97 -6.06 -9.10
C GLY A 34 -25.08 -4.98 -10.19
N GLU A 35 -24.45 -3.82 -10.00
CA GLU A 35 -24.39 -2.79 -11.04
C GLU A 35 -23.44 -3.22 -12.16
N GLU A 36 -23.80 -2.94 -13.42
CA GLU A 36 -23.00 -3.31 -14.59
C GLU A 36 -22.08 -2.18 -15.08
N TYR A 37 -22.50 -0.93 -14.89
CA TYR A 37 -21.79 0.25 -15.40
C TYR A 37 -21.65 1.35 -14.37
N VAL A 38 -20.56 2.11 -14.46
CA VAL A 38 -20.31 3.29 -13.63
C VAL A 38 -19.77 4.44 -14.47
N SER A 39 -20.27 5.66 -14.24
CA SER A 39 -19.77 6.86 -14.91
C SER A 39 -18.69 7.59 -14.09
N SER A 40 -17.83 8.37 -14.73
CA SER A 40 -16.87 9.25 -14.02
C SER A 40 -17.57 10.25 -13.10
N THR A 41 -18.80 10.66 -13.42
CA THR A 41 -19.59 11.57 -12.58
C THR A 41 -20.11 10.90 -11.32
N GLN A 42 -20.49 9.61 -11.40
CA GLN A 42 -20.86 8.82 -10.22
C GLN A 42 -19.65 8.63 -9.30
N ILE A 43 -18.50 8.23 -9.84
CA ILE A 43 -17.25 8.09 -9.07
C ILE A 43 -16.86 9.44 -8.44
N ALA A 44 -16.97 10.54 -9.20
CA ALA A 44 -16.64 11.89 -8.72
C ALA A 44 -17.46 12.31 -7.52
N LYS A 45 -18.77 12.06 -7.60
CA LYS A 45 -19.72 12.42 -6.54
C LYS A 45 -19.44 11.66 -5.25
N GLU A 46 -19.16 10.36 -5.34
CA GLU A 46 -18.91 9.55 -4.15
C GLU A 46 -17.56 9.87 -3.50
N ILE A 47 -16.50 9.95 -4.32
CA ILE A 47 -15.12 10.08 -3.82
C ILE A 47 -14.77 11.53 -3.45
N GLY A 48 -15.59 12.51 -3.88
CA GLY A 48 -15.33 13.93 -3.64
C GLY A 48 -14.16 14.47 -4.49
N VAL A 49 -13.96 13.91 -5.69
CA VAL A 49 -12.91 14.32 -6.63
C VAL A 49 -13.57 14.80 -7.92
N ASP A 50 -13.04 15.87 -8.52
CA ASP A 50 -13.58 16.39 -9.78
C ASP A 50 -13.56 15.35 -10.91
N SER A 51 -14.66 15.27 -11.67
CA SER A 51 -14.84 14.28 -12.73
C SER A 51 -13.76 14.34 -13.83
N SER A 52 -13.21 15.52 -14.11
CA SER A 52 -12.11 15.69 -15.07
C SER A 52 -10.80 15.05 -14.58
N LYS A 53 -10.56 15.07 -13.26
CA LYS A 53 -9.40 14.40 -12.65
C LYS A 53 -9.55 12.89 -12.71
N ILE A 54 -10.74 12.36 -12.45
CA ILE A 54 -11.02 10.93 -12.59
C ILE A 54 -10.83 10.47 -14.03
N ALA A 55 -11.41 11.19 -15.00
CA ALA A 55 -11.23 10.86 -16.41
C ALA A 55 -9.75 10.85 -16.82
N LYS A 56 -8.98 11.84 -16.34
CA LYS A 56 -7.53 11.91 -16.56
C LYS A 56 -6.77 10.76 -15.88
N ASP A 57 -7.13 10.40 -14.65
CA ASP A 57 -6.51 9.29 -13.93
C ASP A 57 -6.77 7.96 -14.66
N LEU A 58 -8.01 7.73 -15.08
CA LEU A 58 -8.43 6.52 -15.80
C LEU A 58 -7.91 6.46 -17.24
N SER A 59 -7.55 7.59 -17.85
CA SER A 59 -6.95 7.58 -19.19
C SER A 59 -5.52 7.03 -19.19
N PHE A 60 -4.80 7.07 -18.05
CA PHE A 60 -3.46 6.50 -17.94
C PHE A 60 -3.45 4.97 -17.87
N ILE A 61 -4.58 4.34 -17.52
CA ILE A 61 -4.73 2.89 -17.39
C ILE A 61 -5.33 2.25 -18.66
N ASN A 62 -5.33 2.97 -19.79
CA ASN A 62 -5.81 2.53 -21.10
C ASN A 62 -7.27 2.04 -21.14
N ILE A 63 -8.11 2.50 -20.22
CA ILE A 63 -9.54 2.20 -20.25
C ILE A 63 -10.26 3.31 -21.00
N SER A 64 -10.70 3.02 -22.23
CA SER A 64 -11.65 3.88 -22.93
C SER A 64 -13.07 3.55 -22.47
N GLY A 65 -13.68 4.45 -21.70
CA GLY A 65 -15.11 4.36 -21.40
C GLY A 65 -15.96 4.50 -22.66
N LYS A 66 -17.18 3.93 -22.67
CA LYS A 66 -18.14 4.16 -23.74
C LYS A 66 -18.82 5.52 -23.52
N THR A 67 -18.79 6.38 -24.53
CA THR A 67 -19.44 7.71 -24.48
C THR A 67 -20.91 7.56 -24.08
N ARG A 68 -21.36 8.31 -23.07
CA ARG A 68 -22.72 8.28 -22.47
C ARG A 68 -23.12 7.04 -21.65
N VAL A 69 -22.32 5.97 -21.64
CA VAL A 69 -22.60 4.75 -20.85
C VAL A 69 -21.71 4.67 -19.62
N GLY A 70 -20.43 5.03 -19.75
CA GLY A 70 -19.43 4.91 -18.69
C GLY A 70 -18.55 3.69 -18.87
N TYR A 71 -18.07 3.15 -17.76
CA TYR A 71 -17.15 2.02 -17.69
C TYR A 71 -17.91 0.78 -17.25
N GLU A 72 -17.64 -0.35 -17.89
CA GLU A 72 -18.13 -1.65 -17.43
C GLU A 72 -17.37 -2.03 -16.16
N ILE A 73 -18.12 -2.38 -15.11
CA ILE A 73 -17.59 -2.49 -13.75
C ILE A 73 -16.57 -3.63 -13.63
N ASN A 74 -16.84 -4.81 -14.18
CA ASN A 74 -15.94 -5.97 -13.99
C ASN A 74 -14.60 -5.75 -14.69
N SER A 75 -14.62 -5.22 -15.92
CA SER A 75 -13.42 -4.86 -16.68
C SER A 75 -12.63 -3.78 -15.97
N LEU A 76 -13.31 -2.76 -15.42
CA LEU A 76 -12.65 -1.68 -14.71
C LEU A 76 -11.99 -2.17 -13.41
N VAL A 77 -12.65 -3.06 -12.66
CA VAL A 77 -12.05 -3.71 -11.47
C VAL A 77 -10.80 -4.48 -11.87
N ALA A 78 -10.89 -5.36 -12.86
CA ALA A 78 -9.76 -6.20 -13.28
C ALA A 78 -8.53 -5.37 -13.68
N VAL A 79 -8.72 -4.34 -14.51
CA VAL A 79 -7.62 -3.46 -14.95
C VAL A 79 -7.04 -2.65 -13.79
N LEU A 80 -7.87 -2.14 -12.89
CA LEU A 80 -7.39 -1.41 -11.71
C LEU A 80 -6.61 -2.32 -10.75
N GLU A 81 -7.07 -3.54 -10.50
CA GLU A 81 -6.36 -4.51 -9.65
C GLU A 81 -5.00 -4.89 -10.25
N GLU A 82 -4.95 -5.16 -11.55
CA GLU A 82 -3.71 -5.47 -12.26
C GLU A 82 -2.74 -4.29 -12.20
N PHE A 83 -3.22 -3.08 -12.51
CA PHE A 83 -2.41 -1.88 -12.51
C PHE A 83 -1.85 -1.53 -11.13
N LEU A 84 -2.64 -1.74 -10.07
CA LEU A 84 -2.24 -1.48 -8.68
C LEU A 84 -1.34 -2.59 -8.10
N GLY A 85 -1.18 -3.71 -8.80
CA GLY A 85 -0.44 -4.87 -8.32
C GLY A 85 -1.18 -5.69 -7.27
N PHE A 86 -2.50 -5.51 -7.14
CA PHE A 86 -3.34 -6.21 -6.15
C PHE A 86 -3.73 -7.63 -6.60
N THR A 87 -3.33 -8.05 -7.81
CA THR A 87 -3.52 -9.41 -8.32
C THR A 87 -2.43 -10.39 -7.88
N SER A 88 -1.33 -9.90 -7.31
CA SER A 88 -0.20 -10.73 -6.86
C SER A 88 -0.09 -10.71 -5.34
N MET A 89 0.12 -11.88 -4.74
CA MET A 89 0.42 -11.97 -3.31
C MET A 89 1.90 -11.70 -3.04
N HIS A 90 2.18 -10.64 -2.30
CA HIS A 90 3.49 -10.27 -1.81
C HIS A 90 3.60 -10.61 -0.33
N LYS A 91 4.71 -11.26 0.05
CA LYS A 91 5.01 -11.54 1.45
C LYS A 91 5.74 -10.36 2.10
N ALA A 92 5.40 -10.08 3.35
CA ALA A 92 6.01 -9.04 4.17
C ALA A 92 6.39 -9.53 5.57
N PHE A 93 7.41 -8.90 6.13
CA PHE A 93 7.79 -9.01 7.52
C PHE A 93 7.41 -7.74 8.29
N ILE A 94 7.04 -7.86 9.57
CA ILE A 94 6.85 -6.72 10.48
C ILE A 94 8.07 -6.60 11.38
N PHE A 95 8.58 -5.38 11.55
CA PHE A 95 9.67 -5.05 12.47
C PHE A 95 9.12 -4.12 13.56
N GLY A 96 9.06 -4.63 14.79
CA GLY A 96 8.42 -4.00 15.95
C GLY A 96 6.97 -4.44 16.11
N VAL A 97 6.72 -5.42 16.99
CA VAL A 97 5.40 -6.01 17.24
C VAL A 97 4.77 -5.40 18.50
N GLY A 98 4.83 -4.07 18.60
CA GLY A 98 3.99 -3.31 19.53
C GLY A 98 2.52 -3.28 19.07
N ASN A 99 1.70 -2.42 19.67
CA ASN A 99 0.26 -2.34 19.37
C ASN A 99 -0.03 -2.20 17.86
N LEU A 100 0.68 -1.30 17.17
CA LEU A 100 0.48 -1.09 15.73
C LEU A 100 0.98 -2.27 14.90
N GLY A 101 2.15 -2.82 15.22
CA GLY A 101 2.70 -3.98 14.51
C GLY A 101 1.78 -5.20 14.63
N ALA A 102 1.31 -5.50 15.85
CA ALA A 102 0.36 -6.58 16.09
C ALA A 102 -0.97 -6.36 15.34
N ALA A 103 -1.50 -5.12 15.34
CA ALA A 103 -2.71 -4.80 14.59
C ALA A 103 -2.55 -5.03 13.07
N LEU A 104 -1.41 -4.65 12.49
CA LEU A 104 -1.12 -4.87 11.07
C LEU A 104 -0.89 -6.36 10.75
N MET A 105 -0.32 -7.14 11.67
CA MET A 105 -0.16 -8.59 11.48
C MET A 105 -1.51 -9.30 11.34
N GLN A 106 -2.54 -8.88 12.07
CA GLN A 106 -3.87 -9.51 12.04
C GLN A 106 -4.85 -8.86 11.04
N ASP A 107 -4.43 -7.85 10.28
CA ASP A 107 -5.31 -7.13 9.34
C ASP A 107 -5.55 -7.95 8.07
N SER A 108 -6.73 -8.58 7.99
CA SER A 108 -7.16 -9.33 6.78
C SER A 108 -7.32 -8.44 5.55
N GLY A 109 -7.50 -7.13 5.73
CA GLY A 109 -7.59 -6.17 4.63
C GLY A 109 -6.30 -6.09 3.82
N LEU A 110 -5.13 -6.24 4.45
CA LEU A 110 -3.84 -6.25 3.72
C LEU A 110 -3.77 -7.41 2.72
N SER A 111 -4.25 -8.58 3.10
CA SER A 111 -4.27 -9.75 2.21
C SER A 111 -5.23 -9.57 1.04
N GLN A 112 -6.34 -8.86 1.22
CA GLN A 112 -7.25 -8.50 0.12
C GLN A 112 -6.61 -7.56 -0.92
N TYR A 113 -5.53 -6.87 -0.55
CA TYR A 113 -4.75 -5.99 -1.42
C TYR A 113 -3.38 -6.57 -1.80
N GLY A 114 -3.23 -7.89 -1.75
CA GLY A 114 -2.03 -8.57 -2.23
C GLY A 114 -0.86 -8.54 -1.26
N LEU A 115 -1.06 -8.30 0.04
CA LEU A 115 0.01 -8.30 1.04
C LEU A 115 -0.26 -9.31 2.16
N GLU A 116 0.58 -10.33 2.25
CA GLU A 116 0.56 -11.35 3.30
C GLU A 116 1.68 -11.09 4.30
N VAL A 117 1.34 -10.89 5.58
CA VAL A 117 2.33 -10.79 6.65
C VAL A 117 2.66 -12.19 7.15
N VAL A 118 3.91 -12.61 7.00
CA VAL A 118 4.32 -14.00 7.26
C VAL A 118 5.17 -14.17 8.52
N ALA A 119 5.72 -13.09 9.07
CA ALA A 119 6.42 -13.11 10.35
C ALA A 119 6.54 -11.69 10.96
N GLY A 120 6.60 -11.63 12.29
CA GLY A 120 7.01 -10.44 13.05
C GLY A 120 8.41 -10.60 13.66
N PHE A 121 9.09 -9.49 13.89
CA PHE A 121 10.39 -9.43 14.57
C PHE A 121 10.33 -8.40 15.70
N ASP A 122 10.75 -8.82 16.90
CA ASP A 122 10.87 -7.94 18.06
C ASP A 122 12.11 -8.31 18.91
N VAL A 123 12.48 -7.45 19.86
CA VAL A 123 13.57 -7.68 20.83
C VAL A 123 13.04 -8.02 22.21
N LYS A 124 11.74 -7.79 22.46
CA LYS A 124 11.07 -8.07 23.72
C LYS A 124 10.95 -9.58 23.97
N PRO A 125 11.58 -10.13 25.01
CA PRO A 125 11.56 -11.56 25.29
C PRO A 125 10.15 -12.13 25.46
N GLU A 126 9.22 -11.34 25.98
CA GLU A 126 7.81 -11.71 26.18
C GLU A 126 7.02 -11.89 24.88
N LEU A 127 7.49 -11.32 23.76
CA LEU A 127 6.85 -11.46 22.45
C LEU A 127 7.50 -12.57 21.61
N VAL A 128 8.81 -12.79 21.78
CA VAL A 128 9.57 -13.76 20.98
C VAL A 128 9.07 -15.18 21.22
N GLY A 129 8.83 -15.92 20.14
CA GLY A 129 8.30 -17.29 20.18
C GLY A 129 6.78 -17.37 20.32
N THR A 130 6.09 -16.23 20.42
CA THR A 130 4.62 -16.16 20.44
C THR A 130 4.06 -15.95 19.03
N PHE A 131 2.74 -15.81 18.94
CA PHE A 131 2.01 -15.65 17.68
C PHE A 131 0.99 -14.51 17.78
N VAL A 132 0.79 -13.80 16.68
CA VAL A 132 -0.36 -12.90 16.48
C VAL A 132 -1.17 -13.44 15.31
N ASN A 133 -2.42 -13.84 15.56
CA ASN A 133 -3.29 -14.44 14.54
C ASN A 133 -2.58 -15.55 13.72
N HIS A 134 -1.94 -16.50 14.41
CA HIS A 134 -1.16 -17.61 13.82
C HIS A 134 0.15 -17.22 13.10
N ILE A 135 0.51 -15.93 13.07
CA ILE A 135 1.76 -15.46 12.48
C ILE A 135 2.85 -15.44 13.55
N PRO A 136 3.99 -16.13 13.35
CA PRO A 136 5.03 -16.25 14.36
C PRO A 136 5.78 -14.93 14.57
N ILE A 137 6.21 -14.72 15.82
CA ILE A 137 7.12 -13.64 16.21
C ILE A 137 8.50 -14.24 16.52
N TYR A 138 9.51 -13.73 15.84
CA TYR A 138 10.91 -14.11 16.04
C TYR A 138 11.69 -13.00 16.74
N HIS A 139 12.82 -13.37 17.34
CA HIS A 139 13.76 -12.35 17.78
C HIS A 139 14.39 -11.67 16.57
N LEU A 140 14.65 -10.36 16.63
CA LEU A 140 15.24 -9.60 15.52
C LEU A 140 16.53 -10.23 14.96
N SER A 141 17.36 -10.83 15.82
CA SER A 141 18.59 -11.53 15.39
C SER A 141 18.36 -12.72 14.44
N GLN A 142 17.14 -13.28 14.40
CA GLN A 142 16.78 -14.38 13.51
C GLN A 142 16.36 -13.89 12.11
N PHE A 143 16.19 -12.58 11.91
CA PHE A 143 15.76 -12.01 10.63
C PHE A 143 16.64 -12.43 9.45
N PRO A 144 17.99 -12.37 9.49
CA PRO A 144 18.82 -12.76 8.34
C PRO A 144 18.60 -14.21 7.90
N GLN A 145 18.35 -15.10 8.86
CA GLN A 145 18.02 -16.50 8.56
C GLN A 145 16.64 -16.61 7.92
N LYS A 146 15.62 -15.98 8.53
CA LYS A 146 14.24 -16.04 8.03
C LYS A 146 14.07 -15.39 6.67
N GLN A 147 14.84 -14.35 6.37
CA GLN A 147 14.84 -13.73 5.05
C GLN A 147 15.35 -14.70 3.97
N LYS A 148 16.41 -15.45 4.25
CA LYS A 148 16.93 -16.47 3.32
C LYS A 148 15.95 -17.62 3.12
N GLU A 149 15.30 -18.08 4.19
CA GLU A 149 14.33 -19.17 4.15
C GLU A 149 13.06 -18.79 3.37
N LEU A 150 12.53 -17.57 3.59
CA LEU A 150 11.22 -17.17 3.08
C LEU A 150 11.28 -16.28 1.84
N GLY A 151 12.45 -15.75 1.48
CA GLY A 151 12.66 -14.91 0.29
C GLY A 151 11.91 -13.57 0.34
N VAL A 152 11.50 -13.11 1.52
CA VAL A 152 10.71 -11.89 1.71
C VAL A 152 11.53 -10.66 1.35
N LYS A 153 10.90 -9.72 0.64
CA LYS A 153 11.53 -8.47 0.15
C LYS A 153 10.87 -7.20 0.69
N ILE A 154 9.71 -7.32 1.35
CA ILE A 154 8.96 -6.21 1.92
C ILE A 154 9.08 -6.25 3.44
N GLY A 155 9.39 -5.11 4.05
CA GLY A 155 9.38 -4.96 5.50
C GLY A 155 8.52 -3.78 5.94
N ILE A 156 7.66 -4.00 6.93
CA ILE A 156 6.83 -2.99 7.56
C ILE A 156 7.52 -2.56 8.85
N LEU A 157 7.81 -1.26 8.99
CA LEU A 157 8.57 -0.72 10.12
C LEU A 157 7.64 0.01 11.10
N THR A 158 7.51 -0.55 12.30
CA THR A 158 6.62 -0.09 13.38
C THR A 158 7.35 0.04 14.73
N VAL A 159 8.67 0.21 14.69
CA VAL A 159 9.51 0.39 15.89
C VAL A 159 9.45 1.81 16.46
N PRO A 160 9.90 2.03 17.72
CA PRO A 160 10.13 3.36 18.27
C PRO A 160 11.08 4.22 17.41
N ILE A 161 10.90 5.54 17.48
CA ILE A 161 11.62 6.52 16.65
C ILE A 161 13.14 6.38 16.75
N ASP A 162 13.66 6.17 17.97
CA ASP A 162 15.08 6.06 18.26
C ASP A 162 15.72 4.79 17.67
N LYS A 163 14.91 3.82 17.24
CA LYS A 163 15.34 2.57 16.60
C LYS A 163 15.08 2.53 15.09
N ALA A 164 14.31 3.47 14.55
CA ALA A 164 13.81 3.40 13.17
C ALA A 164 14.94 3.28 12.13
N GLN A 165 16.01 4.07 12.27
CA GLN A 165 17.12 4.07 11.33
C GLN A 165 17.99 2.81 11.44
N SER A 166 18.35 2.40 12.66
CA SER A 166 19.21 1.22 12.85
C SER A 166 18.53 -0.06 12.36
N VAL A 167 17.24 -0.24 12.66
CA VAL A 167 16.47 -1.40 12.19
C VAL A 167 16.30 -1.36 10.67
N THR A 168 16.12 -0.17 10.08
CA THR A 168 16.09 0.00 8.60
C THR A 168 17.38 -0.48 7.95
N GLU A 169 18.54 -0.17 8.54
CA GLU A 169 19.85 -0.59 8.03
C GLU A 169 20.00 -2.12 8.12
N GLU A 170 19.59 -2.72 9.24
CA GLU A 170 19.53 -4.18 9.38
C GLU A 170 18.63 -4.83 8.33
N MET A 171 17.42 -4.30 8.13
CA MET A 171 16.47 -4.75 7.11
C MET A 171 17.10 -4.77 5.71
N ILE A 172 17.75 -3.67 5.33
CA ILE A 172 18.39 -3.52 4.02
C ILE A 172 19.55 -4.52 3.88
N ALA A 173 20.41 -4.61 4.89
CA ALA A 173 21.54 -5.53 4.91
C ALA A 173 21.08 -7.00 4.83
N GLY A 174 19.96 -7.33 5.47
CA GLY A 174 19.37 -8.66 5.42
C GLY A 174 18.55 -8.95 4.16
N GLY A 175 18.43 -8.03 3.21
CA GLY A 175 17.87 -8.30 1.88
C GLY A 175 16.48 -7.70 1.59
N ILE A 176 15.92 -6.90 2.50
CA ILE A 176 14.69 -6.13 2.22
C ILE A 176 14.96 -5.11 1.11
N LYS A 177 14.00 -4.98 0.18
CA LYS A 177 14.06 -4.08 -0.98
C LYS A 177 12.98 -2.99 -0.95
N ALA A 178 11.90 -3.21 -0.20
CA ALA A 178 10.84 -2.25 -0.01
C ALA A 178 10.49 -2.12 1.48
N ILE A 179 10.41 -0.88 1.95
CA ILE A 179 10.11 -0.55 3.35
C ILE A 179 8.84 0.28 3.42
N TRP A 180 7.86 -0.22 4.16
CA TRP A 180 6.68 0.55 4.52
C TRP A 180 6.86 1.11 5.94
N ASN A 181 7.21 2.39 6.02
CA ASN A 181 7.54 3.07 7.27
C ASN A 181 6.30 3.71 7.91
N PHE A 182 5.92 3.21 9.10
CA PHE A 182 4.87 3.77 9.94
C PHE A 182 5.40 4.64 11.08
N THR A 183 6.72 4.75 11.23
CA THR A 183 7.31 5.64 12.23
C THR A 183 7.10 7.09 11.82
N PRO A 184 6.97 8.05 12.77
CA PRO A 184 6.91 9.47 12.43
C PRO A 184 8.28 10.05 12.00
N TYR A 185 9.31 9.21 11.91
CA TYR A 185 10.67 9.58 11.56
C TYR A 185 10.95 9.31 10.08
N ARG A 186 11.61 10.25 9.41
CA ARG A 186 12.08 10.04 8.04
C ARG A 186 13.42 9.31 8.05
N ILE A 187 13.36 8.00 7.82
CA ILE A 187 14.53 7.15 7.63
C ILE A 187 15.24 7.47 6.30
N ARG A 188 16.55 7.23 6.26
CA ARG A 188 17.40 7.40 5.08
C ARG A 188 17.69 6.04 4.48
N VAL A 189 17.43 5.90 3.17
CA VAL A 189 17.65 4.66 2.43
C VAL A 189 18.43 4.91 1.14
N PRO A 190 19.22 3.94 0.65
CA PRO A 190 19.85 4.01 -0.67
C PRO A 190 18.83 4.11 -1.81
N LYS A 191 19.24 4.64 -2.97
CA LYS A 191 18.36 4.83 -4.15
C LYS A 191 17.70 3.55 -4.67
N HIS A 192 18.28 2.39 -4.40
CA HIS A 192 17.76 1.10 -4.86
C HIS A 192 16.72 0.49 -3.91
N ILE A 193 16.42 1.16 -2.80
CA ILE A 193 15.41 0.74 -1.81
C ILE A 193 14.15 1.57 -2.03
N VAL A 194 13.03 0.88 -2.20
CA VAL A 194 11.71 1.51 -2.25
C VAL A 194 11.29 1.85 -0.82
N ILE A 195 10.87 3.09 -0.60
CA ILE A 195 10.36 3.52 0.70
C ILE A 195 8.99 4.17 0.53
N GLN A 196 8.02 3.69 1.30
CA GLN A 196 6.71 4.32 1.44
C GLN A 196 6.54 4.77 2.88
N ASN A 197 6.23 6.05 3.11
CA ASN A 197 5.98 6.59 4.44
C ASN A 197 4.47 6.75 4.68
N THR A 198 4.01 6.29 5.84
CA THR A 198 2.65 6.50 6.36
C THR A 198 2.75 7.17 7.72
N SER A 199 2.20 8.37 7.85
CA SER A 199 2.13 9.08 9.14
C SER A 199 0.68 9.33 9.53
N ILE A 200 0.22 8.60 10.55
CA ILE A 200 -1.09 8.82 11.16
C ILE A 200 -1.16 10.24 11.77
N TYR A 201 -0.04 10.70 12.34
CA TYR A 201 0.08 12.03 12.94
C TYR A 201 -0.05 13.17 11.92
N ALA A 202 0.43 12.98 10.69
CA ALA A 202 0.27 13.97 9.63
C ALA A 202 -1.22 14.17 9.29
N HIS A 203 -1.99 13.08 9.19
CA HIS A 203 -3.44 13.17 8.98
C HIS A 203 -4.17 13.78 10.18
N LEU A 204 -3.72 13.48 11.41
CA LEU A 204 -4.27 14.10 12.62
C LEU A 204 -4.08 15.62 12.60
N ALA A 205 -2.90 16.10 12.23
CA ALA A 205 -2.63 17.54 12.12
C ALA A 205 -3.51 18.22 11.06
N VAL A 206 -3.72 17.57 9.91
CA VAL A 206 -4.66 18.07 8.89
C VAL A 206 -6.09 18.15 9.43
N MET A 207 -6.53 17.12 10.15
CA MET A 207 -7.87 17.09 10.76
C MET A 207 -8.03 18.23 11.78
N PHE A 208 -7.07 18.43 12.68
CA PHE A 208 -7.11 19.51 13.67
C PHE A 208 -7.13 20.89 13.02
N ASN A 209 -6.32 21.10 11.97
CA ASN A 209 -6.33 22.35 11.24
C ASN A 209 -7.70 22.63 10.61
N ARG A 210 -8.33 21.61 10.02
CA ARG A 210 -9.68 21.75 9.44
C ARG A 210 -10.73 22.04 10.51
N LEU A 211 -10.70 21.31 11.63
CA LEU A 211 -11.65 21.50 12.73
C LEU A 211 -11.63 22.94 13.25
N ASN A 212 -10.45 23.53 13.41
CA ASN A 212 -10.29 24.92 13.83
C ASN A 212 -10.83 25.95 12.82
N ASN A 213 -11.05 25.54 11.57
CA ASN A 213 -11.60 26.38 10.50
C ASN A 213 -13.10 26.15 10.27
N ILE A 214 -13.74 25.25 11.02
CA ILE A 214 -15.20 25.10 11.03
C ILE A 214 -15.74 26.18 11.97
N LYS A 215 -16.30 27.24 11.39
CA LYS A 215 -17.12 28.22 12.11
C LYS A 215 -18.49 27.65 12.46
#